data_AF-A0A518B480-F1
#
_entry.id   AF-A0A518B480-F1
#
_cell.length_a   1.000
_cell.length_b   1.000
_cell.length_c   1.000
_cell.angle_alpha   90.00
_cell.angle_beta   90.00
_cell.angle_gamma   90.00
#
_symmetry.space_group_name_H-M   'P 1'
#
loop_
_entity.id
_entity.type
_entity.pdbx_description
1 polymer ?
#
loop_
_entity_poly.entity_id
_entity_poly.type
_entity_poly.pdbx_seq_one_letter_code
_entity_poly.pdbx_strand_id
1 'polypeptide(L)'
;MRPRARVRLRSEQRHGGRRLRGLAAGPVLVAWCALLALGTKALGQTAEPAKLPVDFRTRVEPILQAHCVSCHGPSEAKGGLRLDRRAYAARGGDSGKSLLKMPLDENELIRRVSAADRNIIMPPEGPKLSQVQIATLEAWIAEGAPWPTSTSDAPQSIHADKDKGFWKTFDAFVPFFEHHLRLPLAIVLPFLILYWIAVRTRRRQKATTNEAPSSLSRTIAHFGPSHLWIVVLLMTLLTTTTYLAELHERLATQEKRLKQRRLATSPTAEDVVGDEGKPIRPHHPKRLGGTYYRGNDERNEKLFNNGFYRTATFHLSLLDQDKRKLGLGDRIEPGQRLFVRVEIERSPFATPALFSKEVMEQAYLTDLPEGTEIADATIAPVPFRTAVEGERWLADYPIDLPASGDADPLKGLIHVYKGNADTQISGTHHYGVEYELVVTQGKLDAASELWMGPTYVTGNVMIPVPGKMSIEEWFDWRPLPEIPHEQTKDPKLLGVPEHLGADYDPSAQEKSPPE
;
A
#
# COMPACT_ATOMS: atom_id res chain seq x y z
N MET A 1 -99.38 23.51 65.20
CA MET A 1 -98.89 24.09 66.47
C MET A 1 -97.43 24.52 66.28
N ARG A 2 -97.08 25.67 66.88
CA ARG A 2 -95.81 26.46 66.81
C ARG A 2 -94.54 25.67 67.22
N PRO A 3 -93.28 26.22 67.17
CA PRO A 3 -92.70 27.41 66.51
C PRO A 3 -91.41 27.12 65.65
N ARG A 4 -91.05 27.93 64.63
CA ARG A 4 -90.01 29.01 64.56
C ARG A 4 -88.60 28.66 65.11
N ALA A 5 -87.56 28.61 64.25
CA ALA A 5 -86.63 29.72 63.85
C ALA A 5 -85.36 29.79 64.75
N ARG A 6 -84.12 29.95 64.26
CA ARG A 6 -83.53 31.11 63.56
C ARG A 6 -82.19 30.70 62.93
N VAL A 7 -81.88 31.05 61.66
CA VAL A 7 -81.24 32.30 61.19
C VAL A 7 -79.75 32.44 61.58
N ARG A 8 -78.88 32.44 60.57
CA ARG A 8 -78.02 33.61 60.26
C ARG A 8 -77.72 33.70 58.76
N LEU A 9 -78.28 34.75 58.16
CA LEU A 9 -77.88 35.36 56.89
C LEU A 9 -76.94 36.55 57.20
N ARG A 10 -76.30 37.04 56.12
CA ARG A 10 -75.55 38.31 55.97
C ARG A 10 -74.12 38.29 56.49
N SER A 11 -73.15 38.85 55.78
CA SER A 11 -73.17 40.13 55.04
C SER A 11 -72.43 40.00 53.70
N GLU A 12 -72.97 40.49 52.57
CA GLU A 12 -72.95 41.91 52.14
C GLU A 12 -71.52 42.45 51.99
N GLN A 13 -71.11 43.21 50.98
CA GLN A 13 -71.67 43.68 49.72
C GLN A 13 -70.59 44.63 49.12
N ARG A 14 -70.75 44.95 47.83
CA ARG A 14 -70.27 46.16 47.09
C ARG A 14 -68.91 46.02 46.40
N HIS A 15 -68.85 46.05 45.06
CA HIS A 15 -69.16 47.15 44.10
C HIS A 15 -68.21 48.36 44.20
N GLY A 16 -67.66 48.69 43.02
CA GLY A 16 -66.77 49.84 42.76
C GLY A 16 -65.49 49.29 42.12
N GLY A 17 -65.23 49.44 40.82
CA GLY A 17 -65.36 50.66 40.03
C GLY A 17 -63.96 51.17 39.74
N ARG A 18 -63.56 51.08 38.45
CA ARG A 18 -62.45 51.79 37.78
C ARG A 18 -61.11 51.90 38.52
N ARG A 19 -60.06 51.42 37.85
CA ARG A 19 -59.04 52.30 37.24
C ARG A 19 -58.04 51.45 36.45
N LEU A 20 -57.93 51.74 35.15
CA LEU A 20 -56.70 51.53 34.41
C LEU A 20 -55.57 52.19 35.19
N ARG A 21 -54.57 51.40 35.57
CA ARG A 21 -53.23 51.89 35.88
C ARG A 21 -52.28 51.15 34.95
N GLY A 22 -51.76 51.91 33.99
CA GLY A 22 -50.74 51.45 33.07
C GLY A 22 -49.53 50.96 33.86
N LEU A 23 -49.11 49.74 33.56
CA LEU A 23 -47.73 49.36 33.76
C LEU A 23 -47.01 49.77 32.48
N ALA A 24 -46.18 50.79 32.64
CA ALA A 24 -45.32 51.34 31.62
C ALA A 24 -44.49 50.23 30.96
N ALA A 25 -44.78 49.96 29.69
CA ALA A 25 -43.84 49.31 28.79
C ALA A 25 -42.72 50.32 28.46
N GLY A 26 -41.75 50.44 29.35
CA GLY A 26 -40.55 51.26 29.16
C GLY A 26 -39.66 51.08 30.39
N PRO A 27 -38.55 50.31 30.30
CA PRO A 27 -37.45 50.61 29.37
C PRO A 27 -36.86 49.37 28.67
N VAL A 28 -37.62 48.29 28.43
CA VAL A 28 -37.07 47.09 27.78
C VAL A 28 -37.11 47.17 26.25
N LEU A 29 -38.02 47.96 25.68
CA LEU A 29 -38.17 48.13 24.22
C LEU A 29 -37.25 49.20 23.61
N VAL A 30 -36.76 50.17 24.39
CA VAL A 30 -35.78 51.18 23.91
C VAL A 30 -34.35 50.63 23.96
N ALA A 31 -34.05 49.70 24.87
CA ALA A 31 -32.78 48.99 24.91
C ALA A 31 -32.59 48.04 23.70
N TRP A 32 -33.69 47.54 23.13
CA TRP A 32 -33.63 46.67 21.94
C TRP A 32 -33.40 47.44 20.63
N CYS A 33 -33.89 48.69 20.50
CA CYS A 33 -33.64 49.50 19.31
C CYS A 33 -32.26 50.18 19.32
N ALA A 34 -31.68 50.49 20.48
CA ALA A 34 -30.33 51.07 20.56
C ALA A 34 -29.22 50.03 20.30
N LEU A 35 -29.44 48.74 20.62
CA LEU A 35 -28.53 47.65 20.26
C LEU A 35 -28.59 47.27 18.77
N LEU A 36 -29.69 47.59 18.08
CA LEU A 36 -29.81 47.40 16.63
C LEU A 36 -29.25 48.57 15.81
N ALA A 37 -29.07 49.76 16.39
CA ALA A 37 -28.54 50.93 15.69
C ALA A 37 -27.02 51.13 15.81
N LEU A 38 -26.34 50.46 16.76
CA LEU A 38 -24.86 50.41 16.79
C LEU A 38 -24.26 49.24 15.99
N GLY A 39 -25.09 48.32 15.48
CA GLY A 39 -24.64 47.20 14.66
C GLY A 39 -24.48 47.50 13.16
N THR A 40 -24.94 48.66 12.67
CA THR A 40 -25.05 48.94 11.22
C THR A 40 -23.92 49.79 10.63
N LYS A 41 -22.89 50.13 11.42
CA LYS A 41 -21.67 50.81 10.91
C LYS A 41 -20.42 49.92 10.83
N ALA A 42 -20.59 48.60 10.88
CA ALA A 42 -19.51 47.63 10.63
C ALA A 42 -19.79 46.69 9.45
N LEU A 43 -20.86 46.90 8.69
CA LEU A 43 -21.15 46.20 7.43
C LEU A 43 -20.80 47.11 6.25
N GLY A 44 -19.53 47.47 6.16
CA GLY A 44 -18.99 48.31 5.10
C GLY A 44 -17.50 48.14 4.87
N GLN A 45 -16.89 47.15 5.52
CA GLN A 45 -15.64 46.57 5.06
C GLN A 45 -16.03 45.33 4.28
N THR A 46 -15.96 45.40 2.96
CA THR A 46 -15.78 44.22 2.13
C THR A 46 -14.47 43.60 2.57
N ALA A 47 -14.52 42.81 3.63
CA ALA A 47 -13.52 41.79 3.88
C ALA A 47 -13.52 40.96 2.60
N GLU A 48 -12.40 41.03 1.89
CA GLU A 48 -12.08 40.10 0.81
C GLU A 48 -12.50 38.71 1.30
N PRO A 49 -13.35 37.97 0.55
CA PRO A 49 -13.89 36.72 1.05
C PRO A 49 -12.70 35.88 1.48
N ALA A 50 -12.58 35.62 2.78
CA ALA A 50 -11.54 34.77 3.31
C ALA A 50 -11.65 33.46 2.54
N LYS A 51 -10.69 33.19 1.64
CA LYS A 51 -10.64 31.96 0.88
C LYS A 51 -10.55 30.83 1.90
N LEU A 52 -11.70 30.22 2.19
CA LEU A 52 -11.73 29.00 2.98
C LEU A 52 -10.97 27.96 2.17
N PRO A 53 -9.92 27.34 2.74
CA PRO A 53 -9.12 26.37 2.02
C PRO A 53 -10.01 25.24 1.51
N VAL A 54 -9.79 24.82 0.26
CA VAL A 54 -10.57 23.77 -0.36
C VAL A 54 -10.22 22.44 0.31
N ASP A 55 -11.14 21.90 1.11
CA ASP A 55 -10.98 20.59 1.72
C ASP A 55 -11.05 19.49 0.67
N PHE A 56 -9.90 18.84 0.46
CA PHE A 56 -9.75 17.76 -0.49
C PHE A 56 -10.80 16.66 -0.31
N ARG A 57 -11.03 16.16 0.92
CA ARG A 57 -11.88 14.96 1.12
C ARG A 57 -13.35 15.23 0.82
N THR A 58 -13.81 16.44 1.09
CA THR A 58 -15.23 16.79 0.96
C THR A 58 -15.56 17.46 -0.36
N ARG A 59 -14.59 18.11 -1.02
CA ARG A 59 -14.83 18.92 -2.22
C ARG A 59 -14.12 18.40 -3.47
N VAL A 60 -12.94 17.79 -3.35
CA VAL A 60 -12.09 17.40 -4.49
C VAL A 60 -12.17 15.89 -4.76
N GLU A 61 -12.02 15.07 -3.72
CA GLU A 61 -12.04 13.61 -3.80
C GLU A 61 -13.31 13.06 -4.46
N PRO A 62 -14.54 13.55 -4.17
CA PRO A 62 -15.74 13.10 -4.86
C PRO A 62 -15.72 13.39 -6.37
N ILE A 63 -15.12 14.51 -6.78
CA ILE A 63 -14.99 14.90 -8.20
C ILE A 63 -14.04 13.92 -8.90
N LEU A 64 -12.88 13.66 -8.30
CA LEU A 64 -11.89 12.73 -8.84
C LEU A 64 -12.44 11.30 -8.92
N GLN A 65 -13.12 10.83 -7.86
CA GLN A 65 -13.71 9.50 -7.83
C GLN A 65 -14.82 9.32 -8.88
N ALA A 66 -15.69 10.33 -9.05
CA ALA A 66 -16.81 10.24 -9.97
C ALA A 66 -16.41 10.37 -11.45
N HIS A 67 -15.41 11.21 -11.75
CA HIS A 67 -15.11 11.60 -13.13
C HIS A 67 -13.73 11.20 -13.64
N CYS A 68 -12.82 10.73 -12.78
CA CYS A 68 -11.42 10.53 -13.15
C CYS A 68 -10.89 9.12 -12.84
N VAL A 69 -11.21 8.56 -11.67
CA VAL A 69 -10.57 7.32 -11.16
C VAL A 69 -10.89 6.07 -11.98
N SER A 70 -12.01 6.03 -12.71
CA SER A 70 -12.33 4.87 -13.56
C SER A 70 -11.27 4.60 -14.63
N CYS A 71 -10.75 5.64 -15.28
CA CYS A 71 -9.74 5.56 -16.34
C CYS A 71 -8.33 6.03 -15.92
N HIS A 72 -8.22 6.69 -14.76
CA HIS A 72 -6.98 7.17 -14.15
C HIS A 72 -6.85 6.66 -12.71
N GLY A 73 -7.09 5.37 -12.51
CA GLY A 73 -7.08 4.70 -11.21
C GLY A 73 -6.39 3.34 -11.26
N PRO A 74 -6.53 2.50 -10.21
CA PRO A 74 -5.76 1.27 -10.09
C PRO A 74 -6.09 0.23 -11.17
N SER A 75 -7.30 0.26 -11.72
CA SER A 75 -7.74 -0.63 -12.80
C SER A 75 -7.21 -0.21 -14.16
N GLU A 76 -7.06 1.09 -14.40
CA GLU A 76 -6.67 1.64 -15.70
C GLU A 76 -5.96 2.98 -15.50
N ALA A 77 -4.79 3.16 -16.12
CA ALA A 77 -3.96 4.36 -15.99
C ALA A 77 -3.72 5.00 -17.36
N LYS A 78 -4.78 5.51 -18.00
CA LYS A 78 -4.68 6.10 -19.34
C LYS A 78 -3.68 7.26 -19.34
N GLY A 79 -2.79 7.25 -20.34
CA GLY A 79 -1.70 8.23 -20.45
C GLY A 79 -0.77 8.23 -19.24
N GLY A 80 -0.56 7.08 -18.59
CA GLY A 80 0.29 6.91 -17.42
C GLY A 80 -0.19 7.62 -16.14
N LEU A 81 -1.36 8.26 -16.16
CA LEU A 81 -1.83 9.13 -15.09
C LEU A 81 -2.73 8.39 -14.10
N ARG A 82 -2.50 8.65 -12.80
CA ARG A 82 -3.25 8.10 -11.66
C ARG A 82 -3.68 9.20 -10.70
N LEU A 83 -4.99 9.30 -10.44
CA LEU A 83 -5.64 10.36 -9.65
C LEU A 83 -6.37 9.80 -8.41
N ASP A 84 -6.23 8.52 -8.10
CA ASP A 84 -6.80 7.88 -6.91
C ASP A 84 -5.93 8.05 -5.65
N ARG A 85 -4.62 8.33 -5.82
CA ARG A 85 -3.72 8.62 -4.71
C ARG A 85 -2.81 9.80 -5.00
N ARG A 86 -2.55 10.59 -3.96
CA ARG A 86 -1.65 11.75 -3.98
C ARG A 86 -0.29 11.44 -4.59
N ALA A 87 0.32 10.34 -4.15
CA ALA A 87 1.68 9.97 -4.54
C ALA A 87 1.83 9.72 -6.04
N TYR A 88 0.75 9.31 -6.71
CA TYR A 88 0.74 9.12 -8.16
C TYR A 88 0.30 10.38 -8.91
N ALA A 89 -0.72 11.09 -8.40
CA ALA A 89 -1.15 12.37 -8.97
C ALA A 89 0.00 13.39 -8.99
N ALA A 90 0.90 13.32 -7.99
CA ALA A 90 2.11 14.12 -7.90
C ALA A 90 3.18 13.79 -8.96
N ARG A 91 3.18 12.59 -9.56
CA ARG A 91 4.15 12.20 -10.59
C ARG A 91 3.73 12.67 -11.98
N GLY A 92 2.44 12.88 -12.20
CA GLY A 92 1.89 13.14 -13.53
C GLY A 92 1.72 11.85 -14.35
N GLY A 93 1.33 12.01 -15.60
CA GLY A 93 1.28 10.92 -16.59
C GLY A 93 2.40 11.03 -17.63
N ASP A 94 2.21 10.45 -18.81
CA ASP A 94 3.18 10.43 -19.91
C ASP A 94 3.54 11.83 -20.45
N SER A 95 2.77 12.85 -20.07
CA SER A 95 3.09 14.27 -20.31
C SER A 95 4.24 14.79 -19.42
N GLY A 96 4.72 13.99 -18.47
CA GLY A 96 5.96 14.21 -17.70
C GLY A 96 5.90 15.31 -16.64
N LYS A 97 4.74 15.96 -16.42
CA LYS A 97 4.60 17.11 -15.51
C LYS A 97 3.66 16.79 -14.33
N SER A 98 4.07 17.19 -13.13
CA SER A 98 3.28 17.03 -11.90
C SER A 98 2.02 17.89 -11.94
N LEU A 99 0.84 17.30 -11.84
CA LEU A 99 -0.42 18.07 -11.82
C LEU A 99 -0.64 18.84 -10.52
N LEU A 100 0.09 18.50 -9.45
CA LEU A 100 -0.12 19.07 -8.12
C LEU A 100 0.80 20.27 -7.80
N LYS A 101 1.80 20.55 -8.65
CA LYS A 101 2.84 21.57 -8.39
C LYS A 101 2.97 22.61 -9.51
N MET A 102 2.06 22.59 -10.49
CA MET A 102 2.12 23.47 -11.66
C MET A 102 1.14 24.65 -11.52
N PRO A 103 1.51 25.85 -12.00
CA PRO A 103 0.60 26.97 -12.20
C PRO A 103 -0.64 26.57 -13.03
N LEU A 104 -1.78 27.23 -12.79
CA LEU A 104 -3.06 26.85 -13.42
C LEU A 104 -3.05 26.90 -14.95
N ASP A 105 -2.37 27.89 -15.53
CA ASP A 105 -2.20 28.10 -16.97
C ASP A 105 -1.32 27.04 -17.64
N GLU A 106 -0.43 26.39 -16.89
CA GLU A 106 0.39 25.27 -17.33
C GLU A 106 -0.13 23.90 -16.85
N ASN A 107 -1.29 23.88 -16.18
CA ASN A 107 -1.83 22.66 -15.57
C ASN A 107 -2.65 21.85 -16.57
N GLU A 108 -2.12 20.69 -16.97
CA GLU A 108 -2.73 19.82 -17.97
C GLU A 108 -4.11 19.27 -17.52
N LEU A 109 -4.35 19.10 -16.22
CA LEU A 109 -5.66 18.66 -15.71
C LEU A 109 -6.70 19.76 -15.95
N ILE A 110 -6.40 21.01 -15.55
CA ILE A 110 -7.31 22.15 -15.76
C ILE A 110 -7.55 22.40 -17.24
N ARG A 111 -6.50 22.32 -18.06
CA ARG A 111 -6.61 22.47 -19.53
C ARG A 111 -7.56 21.43 -20.14
N ARG A 112 -7.48 20.17 -19.72
CA ARG A 112 -8.32 19.09 -20.27
C ARG A 112 -9.76 19.12 -19.78
N VAL A 113 -10.01 19.44 -18.51
CA VAL A 113 -11.39 19.53 -18.00
C VAL A 113 -12.12 20.78 -18.52
N SER A 114 -11.38 21.81 -18.94
CA SER A 114 -11.92 23.06 -19.48
C SER A 114 -11.91 23.14 -21.01
N ALA A 115 -11.43 22.11 -21.70
CA ALA A 115 -11.31 22.14 -23.16
C ALA A 115 -12.68 22.16 -23.86
N ALA A 116 -12.76 22.90 -24.96
CA ALA A 116 -13.94 22.88 -25.84
C ALA A 116 -13.87 21.74 -26.88
N ASP A 117 -12.66 21.33 -27.27
CA ASP A 117 -12.41 20.28 -28.26
C ASP A 117 -12.68 18.89 -27.67
N ARG A 118 -13.55 18.13 -28.36
CA ARG A 118 -13.99 16.79 -27.95
C ARG A 118 -12.87 15.75 -27.98
N ASN A 119 -11.80 15.97 -28.73
CA ASN A 119 -10.70 15.01 -28.84
C ASN A 119 -9.74 15.03 -27.64
N ILE A 120 -9.77 16.11 -26.85
CA ILE A 120 -8.83 16.31 -25.74
C ILE A 120 -9.53 16.58 -24.40
N ILE A 121 -10.85 16.85 -24.42
CA ILE A 121 -11.62 17.12 -23.21
C ILE A 121 -11.69 15.88 -22.32
N MET A 122 -11.65 16.11 -21.01
CA MET A 122 -11.85 15.09 -19.98
C MET A 122 -13.09 15.41 -19.13
N PRO A 123 -13.92 14.41 -18.78
CA PRO A 123 -13.85 13.01 -19.23
C PRO A 123 -14.23 12.85 -20.72
N PRO A 124 -13.66 11.88 -21.45
CA PRO A 124 -13.90 11.69 -22.89
C PRO A 124 -15.30 11.12 -23.16
N GLU A 125 -15.82 10.37 -22.20
CA GLU A 125 -17.16 9.81 -22.18
C GLU A 125 -17.83 10.18 -20.84
N GLY A 126 -19.13 10.47 -20.87
CA GLY A 126 -19.89 10.88 -19.67
C GLY A 126 -20.13 12.39 -19.55
N PRO A 127 -20.78 12.84 -18.45
CA PRO A 127 -21.12 14.25 -18.26
C PRO A 127 -19.86 15.09 -18.02
N LYS A 128 -19.79 16.24 -18.70
CA LYS A 128 -18.75 17.26 -18.46
C LYS A 128 -18.84 17.76 -17.02
N LEU A 129 -17.70 18.16 -16.47
CA LEU A 129 -17.68 18.84 -15.17
C LEU A 129 -18.45 20.16 -15.27
N SER A 130 -19.22 20.46 -14.23
CA SER A 130 -19.86 21.76 -14.07
C SER A 130 -18.83 22.85 -13.79
N GLN A 131 -19.17 24.10 -14.07
CA GLN A 131 -18.30 25.24 -13.79
C GLN A 131 -17.89 25.31 -12.31
N VAL A 132 -18.77 24.88 -11.40
CA VAL A 132 -18.48 24.84 -9.96
C VAL A 132 -17.45 23.77 -9.62
N GLN A 133 -17.51 22.60 -10.28
CA GLN A 133 -16.51 21.54 -10.09
C GLN A 133 -15.15 21.94 -10.65
N ILE A 134 -15.12 22.57 -11.83
CA ILE A 134 -13.87 23.09 -12.42
C ILE A 134 -13.26 24.16 -11.50
N ALA A 135 -14.05 25.14 -11.07
CA ALA A 135 -13.57 26.18 -10.14
C ALA A 135 -13.08 25.60 -8.79
N THR A 136 -13.67 24.49 -8.33
CA THR A 136 -13.20 23.78 -7.12
C THR A 136 -11.82 23.15 -7.33
N LEU A 137 -11.57 22.56 -8.51
CA LEU A 137 -10.26 21.99 -8.86
C LEU A 137 -9.21 23.10 -9.06
N GLU A 138 -9.57 24.21 -9.71
CA GLU A 138 -8.69 25.37 -9.88
C GLU A 138 -8.29 25.98 -8.54
N ALA A 139 -9.25 26.21 -7.65
CA ALA A 139 -8.98 26.75 -6.31
C ALA A 139 -8.08 25.80 -5.51
N TRP A 140 -8.33 24.49 -5.55
CA TRP A 140 -7.50 23.50 -4.88
C TRP A 140 -6.06 23.48 -5.41
N ILE A 141 -5.86 23.53 -6.73
CA ILE A 141 -4.51 23.56 -7.32
C ILE A 141 -3.79 24.87 -7.01
N ALA A 142 -4.50 26.01 -7.04
CA ALA A 142 -3.96 27.31 -6.67
C ALA A 142 -3.49 27.36 -5.20
N GLU A 143 -4.09 26.57 -4.31
CA GLU A 143 -3.68 26.41 -2.92
C GLU A 143 -2.49 25.45 -2.74
N GLY A 144 -1.87 24.98 -3.83
CA GLY A 144 -0.77 24.02 -3.80
C GLY A 144 -1.24 22.56 -3.69
N ALA A 145 -2.50 22.30 -4.07
CA ALA A 145 -3.13 20.99 -4.06
C ALA A 145 -2.96 20.23 -2.72
N PRO A 146 -3.37 20.84 -1.59
CA PRO A 146 -3.29 20.20 -0.29
C PRO A 146 -4.12 18.92 -0.31
N TRP A 147 -3.44 17.79 -0.14
CA TRP A 147 -4.05 16.47 -0.15
C TRP A 147 -3.66 15.79 1.14
N PRO A 148 -4.63 15.41 1.99
CA PRO A 148 -4.36 14.92 3.33
C PRO A 148 -3.51 13.65 3.27
N THR A 149 -2.40 13.67 4.00
CA THR A 149 -1.58 12.50 4.25
C THR A 149 -2.36 11.58 5.17
N SER A 150 -3.22 10.73 4.63
CA SER A 150 -3.79 9.63 5.41
C SER A 150 -2.72 8.58 5.67
N THR A 151 -2.86 7.93 6.82
CA THR A 151 -2.29 6.63 7.23
C THR A 151 -2.69 5.46 6.28
N SER A 152 -2.87 5.75 4.99
CA SER A 152 -3.17 4.84 3.89
C SER A 152 -1.94 4.58 2.99
N ASP A 153 -0.77 5.11 3.36
CA ASP A 153 0.52 4.83 2.72
C ASP A 153 1.36 3.79 3.51
N ALA A 154 0.77 3.11 4.51
CA ALA A 154 1.35 1.95 5.21
C ALA A 154 0.52 0.67 4.92
N PRO A 155 1.14 -0.53 4.87
CA PRO A 155 0.41 -1.80 4.83
C PRO A 155 -0.52 -1.86 6.04
N GLN A 156 -1.80 -2.15 5.82
CA GLN A 156 -2.83 -2.14 6.86
C GLN A 156 -2.45 -3.11 8.00
N SER A 157 -2.02 -2.56 9.14
CA SER A 157 -2.23 -3.16 10.44
C SER A 157 -3.40 -2.44 11.11
N ILE A 158 -4.33 -3.25 11.65
CA ILE A 158 -5.56 -2.79 12.29
C ILE A 158 -5.19 -2.12 13.62
N HIS A 159 -5.10 -0.79 13.63
CA HIS A 159 -5.27 -0.02 14.85
C HIS A 159 -6.11 1.23 14.56
N ALA A 160 -7.29 1.26 15.18
CA ALA A 160 -8.25 2.34 15.11
C ALA A 160 -7.67 3.62 15.75
N ASP A 161 -7.56 4.67 14.95
CA ASP A 161 -7.25 6.01 15.43
C ASP A 161 -8.43 6.57 16.23
N LYS A 162 -8.20 6.71 17.53
CA LYS A 162 -9.11 7.33 18.50
C LYS A 162 -8.96 8.84 18.36
N ASP A 163 -9.66 9.48 17.41
CA ASP A 163 -10.02 10.90 17.61
C ASP A 163 -11.13 11.49 16.74
N LYS A 164 -11.82 10.72 15.88
CA LYS A 164 -13.15 11.11 15.31
C LYS A 164 -14.13 9.93 15.24
N GLY A 165 -14.03 9.02 16.21
CA GLY A 165 -14.50 7.64 16.08
C GLY A 165 -15.99 7.37 16.29
N PHE A 166 -16.76 8.23 16.97
CA PHE A 166 -18.11 7.84 17.41
C PHE A 166 -19.19 7.92 16.31
N TRP A 167 -19.17 8.96 15.47
CA TRP A 167 -20.27 9.20 14.51
C TRP A 167 -20.10 8.48 13.17
N LYS A 168 -18.85 8.26 12.70
CA LYS A 168 -18.58 7.48 11.49
C LYS A 168 -18.75 5.96 11.67
N THR A 169 -18.59 5.46 12.89
CA THR A 169 -18.98 4.07 13.21
C THR A 169 -20.50 3.93 13.20
N PHE A 170 -21.24 4.94 13.66
CA PHE A 170 -22.71 4.95 13.59
C PHE A 170 -23.24 4.82 12.15
N ASP A 171 -22.68 5.53 11.18
CA ASP A 171 -23.10 5.46 9.76
C ASP A 171 -22.88 4.06 9.15
N ALA A 172 -21.81 3.37 9.52
CA ALA A 172 -21.56 1.98 9.13
C ALA A 172 -22.50 0.98 9.83
N PHE A 173 -23.07 1.36 10.97
CA PHE A 173 -24.08 0.60 11.71
C PHE A 173 -25.52 0.87 11.25
N VAL A 174 -25.78 1.89 10.43
CA VAL A 174 -27.14 2.19 9.94
C VAL A 174 -27.76 1.01 9.18
N PRO A 175 -27.07 0.32 8.24
CA PRO A 175 -27.60 -0.88 7.61
C PRO A 175 -27.82 -2.04 8.60
N PHE A 176 -27.01 -2.11 9.66
CA PHE A 176 -27.16 -3.07 10.75
C PHE A 176 -28.45 -2.82 11.56
N PHE A 177 -28.73 -1.57 11.93
CA PHE A 177 -29.97 -1.18 12.60
C PHE A 177 -31.21 -1.43 11.72
N GLU A 178 -31.11 -1.17 10.41
CA GLU A 178 -32.21 -1.43 9.50
C GLU A 178 -32.49 -2.92 9.24
N HIS A 179 -31.45 -3.77 9.19
CA HIS A 179 -31.62 -5.19 8.87
C HIS A 179 -31.86 -6.06 10.12
N HIS A 180 -31.14 -5.81 11.22
CA HIS A 180 -31.12 -6.70 12.39
C HIS A 180 -31.96 -6.21 13.58
N LEU A 181 -32.34 -4.93 13.67
CA LEU A 181 -33.24 -4.47 14.74
C LEU A 181 -34.73 -4.63 14.41
N ARG A 182 -35.14 -4.81 13.15
CA ARG A 182 -36.57 -4.92 12.79
C ARG A 182 -37.29 -6.08 13.48
N LEU A 183 -36.66 -7.26 13.54
CA LEU A 183 -37.23 -8.46 14.18
C LEU A 183 -37.35 -8.33 15.73
N PRO A 184 -36.29 -7.93 16.47
CA PRO A 184 -36.42 -7.72 17.90
C PRO A 184 -37.32 -6.52 18.26
N LEU A 185 -37.36 -5.43 17.48
CA LEU A 185 -38.33 -4.34 17.71
C LEU A 185 -39.77 -4.83 17.55
N ALA A 186 -40.05 -5.65 16.53
CA ALA A 186 -41.37 -6.23 16.28
C ALA A 186 -41.86 -7.16 17.41
N ILE A 187 -40.94 -7.74 18.20
CA ILE A 187 -41.26 -8.64 19.33
C ILE A 187 -41.30 -7.87 20.67
N VAL A 188 -40.40 -6.91 20.88
CA VAL A 188 -40.31 -6.12 22.12
C VAL A 188 -41.46 -5.11 22.23
N LEU A 189 -41.90 -4.51 21.11
CA LEU A 189 -42.97 -3.51 21.12
C LEU A 189 -44.32 -4.07 21.63
N PRO A 190 -44.80 -5.25 21.18
CA PRO A 190 -45.98 -5.91 21.77
C PRO A 190 -45.83 -6.22 23.26
N PHE A 191 -44.65 -6.67 23.71
CA PHE A 191 -44.39 -6.95 25.13
C PHE A 191 -44.41 -5.69 25.99
N LEU A 192 -43.84 -4.57 25.50
CA LEU A 192 -43.92 -3.27 26.15
C LEU A 192 -45.35 -2.75 26.24
N ILE A 193 -46.15 -2.94 25.18
CA ILE A 193 -47.57 -2.57 25.15
C ILE A 193 -48.36 -3.40 26.18
N LEU A 194 -48.17 -4.74 26.22
CA LEU A 194 -48.83 -5.62 27.19
C LEU A 194 -48.41 -5.30 28.63
N TYR A 195 -47.12 -5.00 28.86
CA TYR A 195 -46.62 -4.56 30.15
C TYR A 195 -47.23 -3.22 30.58
N TRP A 196 -47.31 -2.24 29.67
CA TRP A 196 -47.95 -0.95 29.93
C TRP A 196 -49.44 -1.10 30.26
N ILE A 197 -50.17 -1.93 29.51
CA ILE A 197 -51.57 -2.27 29.78
C ILE A 197 -51.69 -2.87 31.18
N ALA A 198 -50.84 -3.83 31.54
CA ALA A 198 -50.85 -4.49 32.85
C ALA A 198 -50.53 -3.54 34.03
N VAL A 199 -49.58 -2.63 33.86
CA VAL A 199 -49.26 -1.61 34.86
C VAL A 199 -50.42 -0.62 35.01
N ARG A 200 -51.06 -0.23 33.90
CA ARG A 200 -52.20 0.70 33.90
C ARG A 200 -53.44 0.09 34.52
N THR A 201 -53.74 -1.18 34.26
CA THR A 201 -54.87 -1.89 34.88
C THR A 201 -54.67 -2.05 36.38
N ARG A 202 -53.45 -2.36 36.85
CA ARG A 202 -53.13 -2.37 38.28
C ARG A 202 -53.31 -1.01 38.96
N ARG A 203 -52.87 0.08 38.33
CA ARG A 203 -53.07 1.44 38.86
C ARG A 203 -54.55 1.81 38.95
N ARG A 204 -55.38 1.37 37.99
CA ARG A 204 -56.84 1.56 38.01
C ARG A 204 -57.54 0.71 39.08
N GLN A 205 -57.20 -0.58 39.21
CA GLN A 205 -57.78 -1.44 40.26
C GLN A 205 -57.49 -0.91 41.67
N LYS A 206 -56.26 -0.44 41.91
CA LYS A 206 -55.86 0.18 43.19
C LYS A 206 -56.61 1.49 43.50
N ALA A 207 -57.25 2.09 42.50
CA ALA A 207 -58.01 3.33 42.64
C ALA A 207 -59.53 3.11 42.76
N THR A 208 -60.07 1.91 42.48
CA THR A 208 -61.53 1.71 42.40
C THR A 208 -62.14 0.62 43.30
N THR A 209 -61.46 -0.45 43.72
CA THR A 209 -62.11 -1.48 44.55
C THR A 209 -61.14 -2.32 45.40
N ASN A 210 -61.63 -2.78 46.57
CA ASN A 210 -60.96 -3.72 47.48
C ASN A 210 -61.22 -5.20 47.09
N GLU A 211 -61.21 -5.50 45.78
CA GLU A 211 -61.49 -6.86 45.24
C GLU A 211 -60.21 -7.62 44.89
N ALA A 212 -60.25 -8.94 45.07
CA ALA A 212 -59.12 -9.83 44.84
C ALA A 212 -58.73 -9.92 43.35
N PRO A 213 -57.43 -9.85 43.01
CA PRO A 213 -56.97 -9.88 41.61
C PRO A 213 -57.27 -11.21 40.90
N SER A 214 -57.74 -11.11 39.65
CA SER A 214 -58.00 -12.25 38.74
C SER A 214 -56.73 -13.08 38.47
N SER A 215 -56.87 -14.36 38.12
CA SER A 215 -55.73 -15.28 37.88
C SER A 215 -54.73 -14.74 36.87
N LEU A 216 -55.21 -14.17 35.76
CA LEU A 216 -54.40 -13.53 34.72
C LEU A 216 -53.53 -12.39 35.28
N SER A 217 -54.09 -11.55 36.16
CA SER A 217 -53.38 -10.40 36.74
C SER A 217 -52.27 -10.79 37.72
N ARG A 218 -52.40 -11.96 38.37
CA ARG A 218 -51.37 -12.58 39.23
C ARG A 218 -50.23 -13.19 38.42
N THR A 219 -50.53 -13.87 37.31
CA THR A 219 -49.51 -14.40 36.41
C THR A 219 -48.69 -13.28 35.78
N ILE A 220 -49.35 -12.19 35.36
CA ILE A 220 -48.67 -10.98 34.85
C ILE A 220 -47.89 -10.24 35.96
N ALA A 221 -48.08 -10.56 37.25
CA ALA A 221 -47.33 -9.96 38.35
C ALA A 221 -45.92 -10.51 38.53
N HIS A 222 -45.69 -11.72 38.04
CA HIS A 222 -44.38 -12.36 38.08
C HIS A 222 -43.43 -11.80 37.02
N PHE A 223 -43.95 -11.18 35.96
CA PHE A 223 -43.15 -10.49 34.94
C PHE A 223 -42.78 -9.08 35.38
N GLY A 224 -41.74 -9.01 36.21
CA GLY A 224 -41.09 -7.76 36.59
C GLY A 224 -40.25 -7.15 35.46
N PRO A 225 -39.86 -5.86 35.57
CA PRO A 225 -39.00 -5.17 34.60
C PRO A 225 -37.70 -5.92 34.28
N SER A 226 -37.17 -6.69 35.24
CA SER A 226 -35.97 -7.51 35.09
C SER A 226 -36.09 -8.59 34.02
N HIS A 227 -37.27 -9.20 33.83
CA HIS A 227 -37.47 -10.25 32.83
C HIS A 227 -37.45 -9.69 31.40
N LEU A 228 -37.94 -8.46 31.22
CA LEU A 228 -37.87 -7.77 29.93
C LEU A 228 -36.42 -7.49 29.54
N TRP A 229 -35.59 -7.05 30.49
CA TRP A 229 -34.15 -6.85 30.26
C TRP A 229 -33.41 -8.15 29.94
N ILE A 230 -33.79 -9.28 30.54
CA ILE A 230 -33.21 -10.59 30.21
C ILE A 230 -33.55 -10.99 28.77
N VAL A 231 -34.81 -10.81 28.34
CA VAL A 231 -35.22 -11.11 26.95
C VAL A 231 -34.49 -10.21 25.96
N VAL A 232 -34.37 -8.92 26.25
CA VAL A 232 -33.62 -7.97 25.42
C VAL A 232 -32.15 -8.40 25.33
N LEU A 233 -31.50 -8.73 26.46
CA LEU A 233 -30.11 -9.17 26.51
C LEU A 233 -29.89 -10.45 25.68
N LEU A 234 -30.74 -11.47 25.84
CA LEU A 234 -30.63 -12.73 25.11
C LEU A 234 -30.83 -12.54 23.60
N MET A 235 -31.74 -11.65 23.19
CA MET A 235 -31.94 -11.31 21.78
C MET A 235 -30.77 -10.50 21.21
N THR A 236 -30.22 -9.55 21.96
CA THR A 236 -29.00 -8.83 21.56
C THR A 236 -27.81 -9.79 21.43
N LEU A 237 -27.66 -10.74 22.36
CA LEU A 237 -26.61 -11.74 22.28
C LEU A 237 -26.76 -12.63 21.03
N LEU A 238 -27.96 -13.17 20.78
CA LEU A 238 -28.23 -14.02 19.62
C LEU A 238 -28.03 -13.29 18.28
N THR A 239 -28.47 -12.04 18.19
CA THR A 239 -28.27 -11.22 16.98
C THR A 239 -26.80 -10.86 16.77
N THR A 240 -26.06 -10.60 17.84
CA THR A 240 -24.64 -10.30 17.76
C THR A 240 -23.84 -11.53 17.34
N THR A 241 -24.12 -12.72 17.89
CA THR A 241 -23.39 -13.95 17.55
C THR A 241 -23.65 -14.39 16.12
N THR A 242 -24.90 -14.34 15.65
CA THR A 242 -25.24 -14.66 14.25
C THR A 242 -24.59 -13.69 13.26
N TYR A 243 -24.54 -12.40 13.58
CA TYR A 243 -23.85 -11.40 12.77
C TYR A 243 -22.33 -11.62 12.71
N LEU A 244 -21.69 -11.92 13.85
CA LEU A 244 -20.25 -12.20 13.88
C LEU A 244 -19.89 -13.43 13.05
N ALA A 245 -20.73 -14.48 13.07
CA ALA A 245 -20.55 -15.66 12.24
C ALA A 245 -20.66 -15.33 10.74
N GLU A 246 -21.68 -14.56 10.35
CA GLU A 246 -21.86 -14.13 8.96
C GLU A 246 -20.72 -13.24 8.48
N LEU A 247 -20.26 -12.31 9.32
CA LEU A 247 -19.12 -11.44 9.01
C LEU A 247 -17.84 -12.26 8.80
N HIS A 248 -17.61 -13.27 9.65
CA HIS A 248 -16.45 -14.16 9.53
C HIS A 248 -16.46 -14.94 8.21
N GLU A 249 -17.62 -15.48 7.81
CA GLU A 249 -17.77 -16.21 6.54
C GLU A 249 -17.59 -15.28 5.32
N ARG A 250 -18.14 -14.06 5.38
CA ARG A 250 -17.96 -13.05 4.32
C ARG A 250 -16.50 -12.64 4.19
N LEU A 251 -15.79 -12.42 5.30
CA LEU A 251 -14.37 -12.08 5.30
C LEU A 251 -13.52 -13.24 4.77
N ALA A 252 -13.77 -14.48 5.22
CA ALA A 252 -13.07 -15.66 4.71
C ALA A 252 -13.30 -15.86 3.19
N THR A 253 -14.52 -15.60 2.71
CA THR A 253 -14.84 -15.67 1.28
C THR A 253 -14.16 -14.56 0.48
N GLN A 254 -14.13 -13.33 1.00
CA GLN A 254 -13.39 -12.23 0.37
C GLN A 254 -11.88 -12.49 0.34
N GLU A 255 -11.31 -12.99 1.42
CA GLU A 255 -9.90 -13.38 1.48
C GLU A 255 -9.59 -14.47 0.44
N LYS A 256 -10.43 -15.50 0.35
CA LYS A 256 -10.29 -16.56 -0.66
C LYS A 256 -10.39 -16.02 -2.09
N ARG A 257 -11.34 -15.13 -2.37
CA ARG A 257 -11.50 -14.46 -3.67
C ARG A 257 -10.31 -13.54 -4.00
N LEU A 258 -9.77 -12.83 -3.01
CA LEU A 258 -8.60 -11.98 -3.18
C LEU A 258 -7.34 -12.82 -3.43
N LYS A 259 -7.17 -13.95 -2.72
CA LYS A 259 -6.10 -14.92 -3.00
C LYS A 259 -6.22 -15.51 -4.41
N GLN A 260 -7.42 -15.94 -4.81
CA GLN A 260 -7.67 -16.48 -6.15
C GLN A 260 -7.51 -15.44 -7.27
N ARG A 261 -7.96 -14.21 -7.07
CA ARG A 261 -7.72 -13.12 -8.04
C ARG A 261 -6.25 -12.73 -8.10
N ARG A 262 -5.56 -12.68 -6.96
CA ARG A 262 -4.10 -12.43 -6.91
C ARG A 262 -3.33 -13.53 -7.65
N LEU A 263 -3.75 -14.78 -7.55
CA LEU A 263 -3.19 -15.89 -8.34
C LEU A 263 -3.54 -15.83 -9.84
N ALA A 264 -4.64 -15.16 -10.22
CA ALA A 264 -5.12 -15.10 -11.60
C ALA A 264 -4.68 -13.83 -12.37
N THR A 265 -4.17 -12.80 -11.69
CA THR A 265 -3.78 -11.51 -12.30
C THR A 265 -2.35 -11.08 -12.03
N SER A 266 -1.60 -11.86 -11.26
CA SER A 266 -0.18 -11.63 -11.04
C SER A 266 0.61 -12.71 -11.77
N PRO A 267 1.65 -12.35 -12.53
CA PRO A 267 2.59 -13.36 -13.00
C PRO A 267 3.10 -14.10 -11.76
N THR A 268 3.02 -15.43 -11.77
CA THR A 268 3.63 -16.26 -10.72
C THR A 268 5.14 -16.05 -10.72
N ALA A 269 5.84 -16.50 -9.68
CA ALA A 269 7.31 -16.49 -9.71
C ALA A 269 7.85 -17.24 -10.94
N GLU A 270 7.13 -18.27 -11.41
CA GLU A 270 7.41 -19.06 -12.63
C GLU A 270 7.13 -18.27 -13.94
N ASP A 271 6.25 -17.27 -13.91
CA ASP A 271 5.97 -16.39 -15.07
C ASP A 271 7.01 -15.25 -15.21
N VAL A 272 7.72 -14.89 -14.12
CA VAL A 272 8.74 -13.81 -14.09
C VAL A 272 10.17 -14.37 -14.15
N VAL A 273 10.42 -15.45 -13.40
CA VAL A 273 11.61 -16.29 -13.52
C VAL A 273 11.19 -17.42 -14.42
N GLY A 274 11.63 -17.42 -15.68
CA GLY A 274 11.29 -18.51 -16.60
C GLY A 274 11.57 -19.87 -15.94
N ASP A 275 10.71 -20.85 -16.26
CA ASP A 275 10.51 -22.19 -15.66
C ASP A 275 11.73 -22.98 -15.11
N GLU A 276 12.98 -22.56 -15.36
CA GLU A 276 14.21 -23.35 -15.13
C GLU A 276 15.45 -22.47 -14.77
N GLY A 277 15.29 -21.45 -13.92
CA GLY A 277 16.44 -20.64 -13.48
C GLY A 277 17.02 -19.74 -14.57
N LYS A 278 16.18 -19.32 -15.53
CA LYS A 278 16.56 -18.35 -16.56
C LYS A 278 16.69 -16.95 -15.95
N PRO A 279 17.80 -16.23 -16.18
CA PRO A 279 18.01 -14.91 -15.60
C PRO A 279 17.09 -13.85 -16.21
N ILE A 280 16.71 -12.87 -15.40
CA ILE A 280 15.92 -11.72 -15.85
C ILE A 280 16.85 -10.70 -16.51
N ARG A 281 16.66 -10.45 -17.81
CA ARG A 281 17.50 -9.54 -18.59
C ARG A 281 17.31 -8.08 -18.19
N PRO A 282 18.35 -7.37 -17.71
CA PRO A 282 18.26 -5.94 -17.42
C PRO A 282 17.99 -5.11 -18.68
N HIS A 283 17.38 -3.93 -18.52
CA HIS A 283 17.09 -3.04 -19.64
C HIS A 283 18.31 -2.22 -20.06
N HIS A 284 19.10 -2.74 -21.00
CA HIS A 284 20.17 -2.03 -21.69
C HIS A 284 20.27 -2.46 -23.17
N PRO A 285 20.89 -1.65 -24.05
CA PRO A 285 21.24 -2.08 -25.42
C PRO A 285 22.16 -3.30 -25.42
N LYS A 286 22.19 -4.05 -26.53
CA LYS A 286 23.11 -5.19 -26.70
C LYS A 286 24.55 -4.75 -26.47
N ARG A 287 25.30 -5.54 -25.68
CA ARG A 287 26.68 -5.28 -25.28
C ARG A 287 27.38 -6.58 -24.90
N LEU A 288 28.72 -6.56 -24.88
CA LEU A 288 29.55 -7.69 -24.46
C LEU A 288 29.98 -7.56 -23.00
N GLY A 289 29.03 -7.69 -22.08
CA GLY A 289 29.25 -7.57 -20.64
C GLY A 289 29.12 -6.14 -20.13
N GLY A 290 29.89 -5.80 -19.10
CA GLY A 290 29.83 -4.50 -18.41
C GLY A 290 29.73 -4.65 -16.90
N THR A 291 29.43 -3.55 -16.23
CA THR A 291 29.27 -3.50 -14.78
C THR A 291 27.81 -3.62 -14.40
N TYR A 292 27.54 -4.38 -13.34
CA TYR A 292 26.23 -4.58 -12.74
C TYR A 292 26.33 -4.37 -11.23
N TYR A 293 25.33 -3.75 -10.64
CA TYR A 293 25.34 -3.35 -9.24
C TYR A 293 24.26 -4.12 -8.48
N ARG A 294 24.67 -4.75 -7.37
CA ARG A 294 23.78 -5.48 -6.45
C ARG A 294 23.68 -4.70 -5.15
N GLY A 295 22.46 -4.36 -4.73
CA GLY A 295 22.20 -3.59 -3.52
C GLY A 295 20.79 -3.81 -2.99
N ASN A 296 20.55 -3.44 -1.73
CA ASN A 296 19.25 -3.66 -1.07
C ASN A 296 18.57 -2.30 -0.84
N ASP A 297 17.41 -2.04 -1.43
CA ASP A 297 16.60 -0.81 -1.25
C ASP A 297 17.12 0.54 -1.87
N GLU A 298 17.82 0.50 -3.01
CA GLU A 298 18.89 1.49 -3.34
C GLU A 298 18.69 2.59 -4.39
N ARG A 299 17.52 2.75 -4.99
CA ARG A 299 17.25 3.91 -5.89
C ARG A 299 16.33 4.93 -5.25
N ASN A 300 15.95 4.68 -4.00
CA ASN A 300 14.93 5.44 -3.30
C ASN A 300 15.29 5.53 -1.82
N GLU A 301 15.81 6.68 -1.40
CA GLU A 301 16.18 6.99 -0.01
C GLU A 301 15.06 6.69 1.00
N LYS A 302 13.79 6.65 0.58
CA LYS A 302 12.64 6.34 1.45
C LYS A 302 12.51 4.86 1.79
N LEU A 303 13.21 3.98 1.07
CA LEU A 303 13.18 2.53 1.26
C LEU A 303 14.38 2.03 2.06
N PHE A 304 15.39 2.88 2.19
CA PHE A 304 16.59 2.59 2.94
C PHE A 304 16.25 2.32 4.42
N ASN A 305 16.56 1.10 4.87
CA ASN A 305 16.26 0.61 6.22
C ASN A 305 17.45 0.76 7.18
N ASN A 306 18.42 1.64 6.87
CA ASN A 306 19.73 1.72 7.50
C ASN A 306 20.67 0.52 7.26
N GLY A 307 20.29 -0.42 6.38
CA GLY A 307 21.10 -1.56 5.92
C GLY A 307 22.20 -1.17 4.93
N PHE A 308 22.61 -2.09 4.04
CA PHE A 308 23.62 -1.80 3.03
C PHE A 308 23.07 -1.00 1.87
N TYR A 309 23.81 0.02 1.45
CA TYR A 309 23.56 0.63 0.17
C TYR A 309 23.85 -0.37 -0.99
N ARG A 310 25.04 -0.30 -1.55
CA ARG A 310 25.55 -1.33 -2.46
C ARG A 310 26.24 -2.41 -1.64
N THR A 311 26.02 -3.67 -2.01
CA THR A 311 26.70 -4.82 -1.35
C THR A 311 27.80 -5.42 -2.20
N ALA A 312 27.56 -5.56 -3.51
CA ALA A 312 28.56 -6.03 -4.46
C ALA A 312 28.41 -5.35 -5.81
N THR A 313 29.52 -5.28 -6.54
CA THR A 313 29.58 -4.91 -7.95
C THR A 313 30.06 -6.13 -8.72
N PHE A 314 29.40 -6.44 -9.82
CA PHE A 314 29.78 -7.50 -10.73
C PHE A 314 30.36 -6.89 -12.01
N HIS A 315 31.51 -7.40 -12.43
CA HIS A 315 32.13 -7.05 -13.70
C HIS A 315 32.11 -8.25 -14.62
N LEU A 316 31.42 -8.11 -15.75
CA LEU A 316 31.28 -9.13 -16.77
C LEU A 316 32.10 -8.75 -18.00
N SER A 317 32.95 -9.65 -18.48
CA SER A 317 33.75 -9.42 -19.69
C SER A 317 33.92 -10.71 -20.49
N LEU A 318 33.96 -10.59 -21.83
CA LEU A 318 34.38 -11.65 -22.72
C LEU A 318 35.89 -11.54 -22.97
N LEU A 319 36.62 -12.64 -22.88
CA LEU A 319 38.07 -12.69 -23.04
C LEU A 319 38.49 -13.71 -24.11
N ASP A 320 39.64 -13.47 -24.73
CA ASP A 320 40.32 -14.44 -25.59
C ASP A 320 41.23 -15.40 -24.79
N GLN A 321 41.97 -16.26 -25.52
CA GLN A 321 42.88 -17.24 -24.95
C GLN A 321 44.02 -16.62 -24.13
N ASP A 322 44.44 -15.41 -24.50
CA ASP A 322 45.48 -14.64 -23.81
C ASP A 322 44.91 -13.79 -22.66
N LYS A 323 43.62 -13.99 -22.33
CA LYS A 323 42.88 -13.24 -21.30
C LYS A 323 42.76 -11.76 -21.59
N ARG A 324 42.92 -11.34 -22.85
CA ARG A 324 42.63 -9.98 -23.29
C ARG A 324 41.13 -9.82 -23.46
N LYS A 325 40.61 -8.70 -22.99
CA LYS A 325 39.19 -8.35 -23.13
C LYS A 325 38.85 -8.13 -24.61
N LEU A 326 37.76 -8.77 -25.03
CA LEU A 326 37.21 -8.70 -26.38
C LEU A 326 36.08 -7.66 -26.46
N GLY A 327 36.06 -6.93 -27.57
CA GLY A 327 35.00 -6.00 -27.94
C GLY A 327 34.29 -6.40 -29.23
N LEU A 328 33.18 -5.72 -29.53
CA LEU A 328 32.52 -5.85 -30.83
C LEU A 328 33.49 -5.42 -31.94
N GLY A 329 33.57 -6.21 -33.01
CA GLY A 329 34.48 -6.00 -34.13
C GLY A 329 35.87 -6.62 -33.96
N ASP A 330 36.22 -7.15 -32.78
CA ASP A 330 37.47 -7.88 -32.58
C ASP A 330 37.47 -9.18 -33.39
N ARG A 331 38.65 -9.58 -33.86
CA ARG A 331 38.86 -10.82 -34.62
C ARG A 331 38.78 -12.04 -33.71
N ILE A 332 38.14 -13.08 -34.22
CA ILE A 332 37.97 -14.38 -33.57
C ILE A 332 38.32 -15.47 -34.57
N GLU A 333 39.23 -16.35 -34.17
CA GLU A 333 39.62 -17.48 -35.00
C GLU A 333 38.60 -18.64 -34.85
N PRO A 334 38.31 -19.40 -35.91
CA PRO A 334 37.44 -20.56 -35.81
C PRO A 334 37.99 -21.59 -34.81
N GLY A 335 37.13 -22.15 -33.96
CA GLY A 335 37.55 -23.08 -32.91
C GLY A 335 38.32 -22.45 -31.75
N GLN A 336 38.44 -21.12 -31.70
CA GLN A 336 39.09 -20.43 -30.59
C GLN A 336 38.32 -20.62 -29.29
N ARG A 337 39.03 -20.94 -28.23
CA ARG A 337 38.48 -20.97 -26.87
C ARG A 337 38.38 -19.56 -26.31
N LEU A 338 37.18 -19.15 -25.92
CA LEU A 338 36.92 -17.87 -25.24
C LEU A 338 36.67 -18.09 -23.75
N PHE A 339 36.61 -17.01 -22.99
CA PHE A 339 36.24 -17.06 -21.58
C PHE A 339 35.26 -15.96 -21.22
N VAL A 340 34.21 -16.32 -20.48
CA VAL A 340 33.38 -15.35 -19.77
C VAL A 340 33.97 -15.15 -18.38
N ARG A 341 34.47 -13.94 -18.13
CA ARG A 341 34.94 -13.54 -16.81
C ARG A 341 33.81 -12.89 -16.04
N VAL A 342 33.55 -13.43 -14.85
CA VAL A 342 32.73 -12.80 -13.81
C VAL A 342 33.66 -12.39 -12.69
N GLU A 343 33.73 -11.10 -12.38
CA GLU A 343 34.42 -10.58 -11.19
C GLU A 343 33.38 -10.05 -10.22
N ILE A 344 33.57 -10.34 -8.93
CA ILE A 344 32.73 -9.87 -7.83
C ILE A 344 33.61 -8.97 -6.97
N GLU A 345 33.19 -7.73 -6.80
CA GLU A 345 33.83 -6.74 -5.93
C GLU A 345 32.88 -6.41 -4.78
N ARG A 346 33.32 -6.63 -3.55
CA ARG A 346 32.57 -6.22 -2.35
C ARG A 346 32.53 -4.69 -2.30
N SER A 347 31.36 -4.14 -2.03
CA SER A 347 31.25 -2.70 -1.79
C SER A 347 32.04 -2.31 -0.53
N PRO A 348 32.76 -1.17 -0.50
CA PRO A 348 33.60 -0.79 0.65
C PRO A 348 32.86 -0.81 1.99
N PHE A 349 31.58 -0.41 1.98
CA PHE A 349 30.72 -0.31 3.17
C PHE A 349 29.89 -1.57 3.47
N ALA A 350 30.02 -2.63 2.67
CA ALA A 350 29.34 -3.89 2.92
C ALA A 350 30.06 -4.72 3.99
N THR A 351 29.31 -5.50 4.78
CA THR A 351 29.91 -6.36 5.81
C THR A 351 30.86 -7.38 5.17
N PRO A 352 32.07 -7.58 5.70
CA PRO A 352 32.96 -8.63 5.25
C PRO A 352 32.39 -10.03 5.55
N ALA A 353 31.49 -10.17 6.52
CA ALA A 353 30.93 -11.47 6.93
C ALA A 353 30.24 -12.23 5.77
N LEU A 354 29.56 -11.51 4.86
CA LEU A 354 28.89 -12.10 3.69
C LEU A 354 29.85 -12.45 2.55
N PHE A 355 31.12 -12.06 2.67
CA PHE A 355 32.16 -12.25 1.67
C PHE A 355 33.42 -12.87 2.30
N SER A 356 33.25 -13.64 3.38
CA SER A 356 34.37 -14.37 3.97
C SER A 356 34.92 -15.38 2.96
N LYS A 357 36.18 -15.77 3.15
CA LYS A 357 36.83 -16.76 2.30
C LYS A 357 35.99 -18.03 2.19
N GLU A 358 35.47 -18.53 3.31
CA GLU A 358 34.64 -19.75 3.36
C GLU A 358 33.35 -19.61 2.57
N VAL A 359 32.74 -18.42 2.57
CA VAL A 359 31.52 -18.15 1.79
C VAL A 359 31.83 -18.08 0.30
N MET A 360 32.92 -17.40 -0.07
CA MET A 360 33.30 -17.21 -1.47
C MET A 360 33.90 -18.46 -2.10
N GLU A 361 34.50 -19.36 -1.30
CA GLU A 361 34.96 -20.69 -1.76
C GLU A 361 33.80 -21.62 -2.14
N GLN A 362 32.58 -21.34 -1.66
CA GLN A 362 31.35 -22.06 -2.04
C GLN A 362 30.72 -21.48 -3.32
N ALA A 363 31.29 -20.42 -3.90
CA ALA A 363 30.77 -19.83 -5.12
C ALA A 363 31.49 -20.41 -6.35
N TYR A 364 30.72 -20.78 -7.38
CA TYR A 364 31.25 -21.31 -8.63
C TYR A 364 30.37 -20.99 -9.84
N LEU A 365 30.94 -21.09 -11.03
CA LEU A 365 30.26 -20.97 -12.32
C LEU A 365 30.04 -22.35 -12.94
N THR A 366 28.84 -22.60 -13.45
CA THR A 366 28.50 -23.82 -14.19
C THR A 366 27.35 -23.56 -15.17
N ASP A 367 27.27 -24.31 -16.25
CA ASP A 367 26.12 -24.36 -17.18
C ASP A 367 25.17 -25.53 -16.89
N LEU A 368 25.52 -26.37 -15.91
CA LEU A 368 24.78 -27.57 -15.55
C LEU A 368 23.65 -27.27 -14.56
N PRO A 369 22.49 -27.94 -14.69
CA PRO A 369 21.40 -27.81 -13.74
C PRO A 369 21.73 -28.47 -12.40
N GLU A 370 21.03 -28.05 -11.34
CA GLU A 370 21.13 -28.66 -10.01
C GLU A 370 20.83 -30.17 -10.09
N GLY A 371 21.59 -30.96 -9.35
CA GLY A 371 21.47 -32.42 -9.37
C GLY A 371 22.21 -33.10 -10.52
N THR A 372 22.99 -32.39 -11.34
CA THR A 372 23.84 -33.03 -12.36
C THR A 372 25.11 -33.61 -11.73
N GLU A 373 25.46 -34.86 -12.04
CA GLU A 373 26.73 -35.46 -11.61
C GLU A 373 27.91 -34.82 -12.35
N ILE A 374 28.98 -34.50 -11.61
CA ILE A 374 30.12 -33.78 -12.19
C ILE A 374 30.93 -34.66 -13.14
N ALA A 375 30.84 -35.99 -12.98
CA ALA A 375 31.46 -36.94 -13.90
C ALA A 375 30.93 -36.79 -15.34
N ASP A 376 29.70 -36.30 -15.51
CA ASP A 376 29.05 -36.10 -16.82
C ASP A 376 29.29 -34.69 -17.39
N ALA A 377 30.01 -33.83 -16.66
CA ALA A 377 30.25 -32.45 -17.04
C ALA A 377 31.21 -32.33 -18.23
N THR A 378 30.78 -31.66 -19.30
CA THR A 378 31.70 -31.29 -20.40
C THR A 378 32.69 -30.23 -19.95
N ILE A 379 32.24 -29.28 -19.15
CA ILE A 379 33.05 -28.26 -18.50
C ILE A 379 32.85 -28.41 -16.99
N ALA A 380 33.92 -28.68 -16.27
CA ALA A 380 33.86 -28.77 -14.81
C ALA A 380 33.46 -27.41 -14.19
N PRO A 381 32.72 -27.42 -13.06
CA PRO A 381 32.40 -26.20 -12.32
C PRO A 381 33.66 -25.36 -12.02
N VAL A 382 33.58 -24.06 -12.26
CA VAL A 382 34.72 -23.14 -12.12
C VAL A 382 34.57 -22.34 -10.83
N PRO A 383 35.36 -22.62 -9.78
CA PRO A 383 35.26 -21.89 -8.52
C PRO A 383 35.78 -20.45 -8.65
N PHE A 384 35.22 -19.54 -7.85
CA PHE A 384 35.75 -18.19 -7.73
C PHE A 384 37.09 -18.21 -6.98
N ARG A 385 38.12 -17.60 -7.58
CA ARG A 385 39.41 -17.39 -6.94
C ARG A 385 39.52 -16.00 -6.34
N THR A 386 40.16 -15.89 -5.19
CA THR A 386 40.47 -14.60 -4.57
C THR A 386 41.48 -13.83 -5.42
N ALA A 387 41.09 -12.64 -5.84
CA ALA A 387 41.96 -11.67 -6.51
C ALA A 387 42.51 -10.62 -5.53
N VAL A 388 41.70 -10.20 -4.56
CA VAL A 388 42.09 -9.37 -3.41
C VAL A 388 41.33 -9.89 -2.19
N GLU A 389 42.05 -10.27 -1.14
CA GLU A 389 41.46 -10.88 0.05
C GLU A 389 40.38 -9.99 0.67
N GLY A 390 39.19 -10.56 0.89
CA GLY A 390 38.04 -9.83 1.46
C GLY A 390 37.45 -8.73 0.57
N GLU A 391 37.90 -8.56 -0.66
CA GLU A 391 37.45 -7.46 -1.54
C GLU A 391 37.04 -7.91 -2.92
N ARG A 392 37.82 -8.79 -3.58
CA ARG A 392 37.60 -9.11 -4.99
C ARG A 392 37.86 -10.57 -5.32
N TRP A 393 36.95 -11.16 -6.07
CA TRP A 393 37.03 -12.54 -6.56
C TRP A 393 36.70 -12.59 -8.05
N LEU A 394 37.21 -13.59 -8.75
CA LEU A 394 36.89 -13.77 -10.16
C LEU A 394 36.90 -15.24 -10.58
N ALA A 395 36.14 -15.55 -11.63
CA ALA A 395 36.11 -16.84 -12.29
C ALA A 395 36.08 -16.64 -13.81
N ASP A 396 36.81 -17.49 -14.54
CA ASP A 396 36.89 -17.47 -16.01
C ASP A 396 36.25 -18.75 -16.54
N TYR A 397 34.97 -18.70 -16.91
CA TYR A 397 34.27 -19.86 -17.46
C TYR A 397 34.61 -20.02 -18.96
N PRO A 398 35.14 -21.17 -19.40
CA PRO A 398 35.54 -21.37 -20.79
C PRO A 398 34.32 -21.53 -21.71
N ILE A 399 34.44 -21.05 -22.95
CA ILE A 399 33.47 -21.26 -24.03
C ILE A 399 34.25 -21.75 -25.25
N ASP A 400 33.84 -22.91 -25.78
CA ASP A 400 34.47 -23.50 -26.95
C ASP A 400 33.67 -23.10 -28.21
N LEU A 401 34.25 -22.25 -29.05
CA LEU A 401 33.62 -21.85 -30.31
C LEU A 401 33.62 -23.01 -31.32
N PRO A 402 32.58 -23.11 -32.17
CA PRO A 402 32.58 -24.08 -33.26
C PRO A 402 33.72 -23.80 -34.26
N ALA A 403 34.22 -24.86 -34.89
CA ALA A 403 35.29 -24.77 -35.90
C ALA A 403 34.83 -24.18 -37.24
N SER A 404 33.52 -24.01 -37.47
CA SER A 404 32.99 -23.38 -38.69
C SER A 404 32.93 -21.85 -38.53
N GLY A 405 33.59 -21.12 -39.44
CA GLY A 405 33.84 -19.68 -39.32
C GLY A 405 32.66 -18.73 -39.55
N ASP A 406 31.54 -19.21 -40.12
CA ASP A 406 30.26 -18.50 -40.22
C ASP A 406 29.18 -19.48 -39.73
N ALA A 407 29.00 -19.54 -38.41
CA ALA A 407 28.07 -20.46 -37.75
C ALA A 407 26.84 -19.72 -37.21
N ASP A 408 25.78 -20.48 -36.93
CA ASP A 408 24.66 -20.02 -36.12
C ASP A 408 25.15 -19.36 -34.83
N PRO A 409 24.41 -18.35 -34.29
CA PRO A 409 24.76 -17.70 -33.04
C PRO A 409 25.05 -18.74 -31.94
N LEU A 410 26.23 -18.68 -31.33
CA LEU A 410 26.57 -19.54 -30.21
C LEU A 410 25.88 -19.00 -28.96
N LYS A 411 24.94 -19.77 -28.41
CA LYS A 411 24.16 -19.40 -27.23
C LYS A 411 24.50 -20.27 -26.04
N GLY A 412 24.46 -19.69 -24.84
CA GLY A 412 24.56 -20.46 -23.62
C GLY A 412 24.18 -19.64 -22.39
N LEU A 413 24.01 -20.36 -21.29
CA LEU A 413 23.65 -19.82 -19.99
C LEU A 413 24.63 -20.39 -18.95
N ILE A 414 25.26 -19.50 -18.19
CA ILE A 414 26.16 -19.85 -17.08
C ILE A 414 25.54 -19.35 -15.79
N HIS A 415 25.33 -20.23 -14.83
CA HIS A 415 24.81 -19.90 -13.51
C HIS A 415 25.93 -19.59 -12.52
N VAL A 416 25.65 -18.64 -11.62
CA VAL A 416 26.46 -18.36 -10.43
C VAL A 416 25.81 -19.09 -9.25
N TYR A 417 26.40 -20.22 -8.86
CA TYR A 417 25.94 -21.04 -7.75
C TYR A 417 26.62 -20.64 -6.44
N LYS A 418 25.89 -20.80 -5.34
CA LYS A 418 26.43 -20.90 -3.98
C LYS A 418 26.09 -22.28 -3.44
N GLY A 419 27.09 -23.12 -3.21
CA GLY A 419 26.90 -24.49 -2.74
C GLY A 419 28.15 -25.35 -2.86
N ASN A 420 27.94 -26.63 -3.14
CA ASN A 420 29.01 -27.61 -3.27
C ASN A 420 28.99 -28.22 -4.69
N ALA A 421 30.17 -28.46 -5.23
CA ALA A 421 30.40 -29.09 -6.52
C ALA A 421 31.52 -30.15 -6.42
N ASP A 422 31.45 -31.04 -5.42
CA ASP A 422 32.41 -32.12 -5.20
C ASP A 422 32.05 -33.37 -6.03
N THR A 423 30.80 -33.82 -5.94
CA THR A 423 30.29 -35.00 -6.66
C THR A 423 29.14 -34.68 -7.62
N GLN A 424 28.30 -33.71 -7.25
CA GLN A 424 27.10 -33.32 -7.96
C GLN A 424 26.88 -31.82 -7.77
N ILE A 425 26.26 -31.16 -8.75
CA ILE A 425 25.85 -29.75 -8.62
C ILE A 425 24.80 -29.64 -7.53
N SER A 426 25.09 -28.86 -6.49
CA SER A 426 24.17 -28.60 -5.39
C SER A 426 24.22 -27.16 -4.94
N GLY A 427 23.09 -26.68 -4.40
CA GLY A 427 22.96 -25.33 -3.84
C GLY A 427 22.14 -24.42 -4.73
N THR A 428 22.22 -23.13 -4.46
CA THR A 428 21.30 -22.14 -5.04
C THR A 428 21.98 -21.32 -6.12
N HIS A 429 21.40 -21.30 -7.32
CA HIS A 429 21.79 -20.33 -8.35
C HIS A 429 21.20 -18.95 -8.02
N HIS A 430 22.06 -17.95 -7.84
CA HIS A 430 21.61 -16.60 -7.51
C HIS A 430 21.52 -15.69 -8.74
N TYR A 431 22.42 -15.91 -9.70
CA TYR A 431 22.52 -15.12 -10.92
C TYR A 431 22.78 -16.04 -12.11
N GLY A 432 22.48 -15.55 -13.30
CA GLY A 432 22.72 -16.21 -14.56
C GLY A 432 23.34 -15.23 -15.55
N VAL A 433 24.25 -15.73 -16.36
CA VAL A 433 24.96 -15.03 -17.41
C VAL A 433 24.55 -15.65 -18.73
N GLU A 434 23.82 -14.91 -19.56
CA GLU A 434 23.43 -15.36 -20.88
C GLU A 434 24.35 -14.73 -21.93
N TYR A 435 24.76 -15.54 -22.90
CA TYR A 435 25.52 -15.08 -24.04
C TYR A 435 24.91 -15.58 -25.35
N GLU A 436 24.97 -14.72 -26.36
CA GLU A 436 24.66 -15.02 -27.76
C GLU A 436 25.79 -14.40 -28.58
N LEU A 437 26.76 -15.20 -29.03
CA LEU A 437 27.93 -14.73 -29.76
C LEU A 437 27.73 -14.97 -31.25
N VAL A 438 27.78 -13.91 -32.03
CA VAL A 438 27.64 -13.95 -33.49
C VAL A 438 28.99 -13.58 -34.09
N VAL A 439 29.56 -14.49 -34.87
CA VAL A 439 30.80 -14.23 -35.61
C VAL A 439 30.45 -14.09 -37.08
N THR A 440 30.83 -12.97 -37.68
CA THR A 440 30.62 -12.70 -39.10
C THR A 440 31.95 -12.31 -39.71
N GLN A 441 32.39 -13.05 -40.74
CA GLN A 441 33.70 -12.81 -41.39
C GLN A 441 34.86 -12.81 -40.38
N GLY A 442 34.82 -13.73 -39.40
CA GLY A 442 35.85 -13.86 -38.37
C GLY A 442 35.93 -12.71 -37.36
N LYS A 443 34.84 -11.93 -37.19
CA LYS A 443 34.75 -10.86 -36.18
C LYS A 443 33.49 -10.98 -35.34
N LEU A 444 33.56 -10.55 -34.08
CA LEU A 444 32.38 -10.41 -33.22
C LEU A 444 31.43 -9.36 -33.78
N ASP A 445 30.26 -9.82 -34.23
CA ASP A 445 29.24 -8.97 -34.83
C ASP A 445 28.45 -8.17 -33.78
N ALA A 446 27.88 -7.05 -34.19
CA ALA A 446 27.04 -6.18 -33.35
C ALA A 446 25.77 -6.87 -32.81
N ALA A 447 25.33 -7.98 -33.43
CA ALA A 447 24.26 -8.83 -32.92
C ALA A 447 24.66 -9.61 -31.66
N SER A 448 25.97 -9.71 -31.37
CA SER A 448 26.48 -10.42 -30.20
C SER A 448 26.09 -9.75 -28.89
N GLU A 449 25.87 -10.57 -27.87
CA GLU A 449 25.45 -10.13 -26.57
C GLU A 449 26.02 -11.01 -25.45
N LEU A 450 26.36 -10.37 -24.34
CA LEU A 450 26.75 -11.02 -23.08
C LEU A 450 26.21 -10.16 -21.94
N TRP A 451 25.34 -10.73 -21.11
CA TRP A 451 24.71 -10.01 -20.01
C TRP A 451 24.43 -10.93 -18.83
N MET A 452 24.13 -10.35 -17.68
CA MET A 452 23.78 -11.13 -16.49
C MET A 452 22.60 -10.53 -15.74
N GLY A 453 21.89 -11.39 -15.00
CA GLY A 453 20.71 -11.03 -14.23
C GLY A 453 20.39 -12.03 -13.12
N PRO A 454 19.44 -11.73 -12.23
CA PRO A 454 19.03 -12.61 -11.15
C PRO A 454 18.20 -13.80 -11.69
N THR A 455 18.38 -14.98 -11.09
CA THR A 455 17.69 -16.24 -11.49
C THR A 455 16.62 -16.69 -10.50
N TYR A 456 16.36 -15.89 -9.48
CA TYR A 456 15.34 -16.18 -8.48
C TYR A 456 14.68 -14.88 -8.02
N VAL A 457 13.42 -14.98 -7.60
CA VAL A 457 12.68 -13.89 -6.98
C VAL A 457 12.49 -14.25 -5.50
N THR A 458 13.07 -13.46 -4.60
CA THR A 458 12.77 -13.62 -3.17
C THR A 458 11.31 -13.23 -2.92
N GLY A 459 10.66 -13.85 -1.94
CA GLY A 459 9.25 -13.57 -1.61
C GLY A 459 8.94 -12.10 -1.27
N ASN A 460 9.98 -11.30 -0.96
CA ASN A 460 9.87 -9.85 -0.71
C ASN A 460 9.93 -8.99 -2.00
N VAL A 461 10.27 -9.59 -3.14
CA VAL A 461 10.47 -8.95 -4.45
C VAL A 461 9.33 -9.32 -5.44
N MET A 462 8.28 -9.97 -4.93
CA MET A 462 7.08 -10.27 -5.70
C MET A 462 6.28 -9.00 -5.98
N ILE A 463 6.39 -8.53 -7.23
CA ILE A 463 5.55 -7.52 -7.89
C ILE A 463 5.78 -6.11 -7.31
N PRO A 464 5.92 -5.05 -8.13
CA PRO A 464 6.23 -3.70 -7.64
C PRO A 464 5.12 -3.16 -6.72
N VAL A 465 5.23 -3.47 -5.43
CA VAL A 465 4.45 -2.85 -4.38
C VAL A 465 4.87 -1.38 -4.37
N PRO A 466 3.94 -0.42 -4.32
CA PRO A 466 4.30 1.00 -4.30
C PRO A 466 5.23 1.28 -3.12
N GLY A 467 6.48 1.65 -3.41
CA GLY A 467 7.53 1.75 -2.38
C GLY A 467 8.34 0.47 -2.18
N LYS A 468 8.45 -0.40 -3.18
CA LYS A 468 9.44 -1.48 -3.25
C LYS A 468 10.08 -1.46 -4.64
N MET A 469 11.36 -1.83 -4.69
CA MET A 469 12.18 -1.87 -5.91
C MET A 469 11.71 -3.02 -6.82
N SER A 470 11.75 -2.84 -8.15
CA SER A 470 11.50 -3.95 -9.06
C SER A 470 12.71 -4.90 -9.10
N ILE A 471 12.51 -6.15 -9.55
CA ILE A 471 13.59 -7.12 -9.65
C ILE A 471 14.69 -6.67 -10.63
N GLU A 472 14.31 -5.96 -11.70
CA GLU A 472 15.23 -5.38 -12.68
C GLU A 472 16.05 -4.21 -12.11
N GLU A 473 15.51 -3.50 -11.11
CA GLU A 473 16.21 -2.41 -10.43
C GLU A 473 17.15 -2.89 -9.32
N TRP A 474 16.87 -4.06 -8.74
CA TRP A 474 17.65 -4.71 -7.67
C TRP A 474 19.03 -5.17 -8.14
N PHE A 475 19.11 -5.57 -9.40
CA PHE A 475 20.34 -5.96 -10.07
C PHE A 475 20.39 -5.31 -11.46
N ASP A 476 21.11 -4.20 -11.58
CA ASP A 476 21.02 -3.32 -12.75
C ASP A 476 22.41 -2.80 -13.17
N TRP A 477 22.52 -2.32 -14.41
CA TRP A 477 23.75 -1.76 -14.98
C TRP A 477 23.96 -0.29 -14.64
N ARG A 478 22.89 0.43 -14.28
CA ARG A 478 22.93 1.84 -13.92
C ARG A 478 23.61 1.98 -12.55
N PRO A 479 24.64 2.83 -12.42
CA PRO A 479 25.36 3.02 -11.16
C PRO A 479 24.44 3.25 -9.96
N LEU A 480 24.77 2.59 -8.85
CA LEU A 480 24.18 2.89 -7.54
C LEU A 480 25.10 3.87 -6.79
N PRO A 481 24.54 4.94 -6.20
CA PRO A 481 25.32 5.88 -5.42
C PRO A 481 25.93 5.19 -4.20
N GLU A 482 27.22 5.44 -3.94
CA GLU A 482 27.84 5.07 -2.68
C GLU A 482 27.52 6.15 -1.65
N ILE A 483 26.90 5.78 -0.53
CA ILE A 483 26.68 6.75 0.54
C ILE A 483 27.74 6.56 1.63
N PRO A 484 28.61 7.56 1.86
CA PRO A 484 29.85 7.40 2.64
C PRO A 484 29.64 7.39 4.16
N HIS A 485 28.41 7.26 4.66
CA HIS A 485 28.14 7.22 6.10
C HIS A 485 28.17 5.78 6.65
N GLU A 486 28.50 5.65 7.94
CA GLU A 486 28.59 4.36 8.63
C GLU A 486 27.26 3.61 8.50
N GLN A 487 27.31 2.45 7.83
CA GLN A 487 26.16 1.54 7.70
C GLN A 487 25.87 0.92 9.06
N THR A 488 24.63 0.44 9.28
CA THR A 488 24.30 -0.28 10.50
C THR A 488 25.23 -1.49 10.71
N LYS A 489 25.56 -1.79 11.97
CA LYS A 489 26.25 -3.03 12.36
C LYS A 489 25.28 -4.12 12.83
N ASP A 490 23.97 -3.85 12.84
CA ASP A 490 22.94 -4.81 13.25
C ASP A 490 22.86 -5.99 12.25
N PRO A 491 23.27 -7.21 12.64
CA PRO A 491 23.29 -8.36 11.73
C PRO A 491 21.94 -8.64 11.06
N LYS A 492 20.81 -8.33 11.72
CA LYS A 492 19.47 -8.53 11.16
C LYS A 492 19.17 -7.56 10.03
N LEU A 493 19.54 -6.29 10.17
CA LEU A 493 19.37 -5.29 9.11
C LEU A 493 20.32 -5.55 7.93
N LEU A 494 21.43 -6.23 8.19
CA LEU A 494 22.40 -6.65 7.19
C LEU A 494 22.06 -7.98 6.50
N GLY A 495 20.98 -8.65 6.91
CA GLY A 495 20.58 -9.94 6.33
C GLY A 495 21.53 -11.09 6.66
N VAL A 496 22.36 -10.95 7.70
CA VAL A 496 23.39 -11.93 8.04
C VAL A 496 22.79 -13.24 8.55
N PRO A 497 21.81 -13.25 9.48
CA PRO A 497 21.16 -14.49 9.92
C PRO A 497 20.51 -15.28 8.78
N GLU A 498 19.96 -14.61 7.78
CA GLU A 498 19.33 -15.22 6.61
C GLU A 498 20.35 -15.90 5.69
N HIS A 499 21.57 -15.38 5.61
CA HIS A 499 22.59 -15.85 4.67
C HIS A 499 23.66 -16.77 5.28
N LEU A 500 23.94 -16.62 6.58
CA LEU A 500 24.95 -17.38 7.33
C LEU A 500 24.34 -18.29 8.41
N GLY A 501 23.04 -18.18 8.68
CA GLY A 501 22.32 -18.97 9.69
C GLY A 501 22.07 -18.21 10.99
N ALA A 502 21.02 -18.61 11.72
CA ALA A 502 20.56 -17.94 12.94
C ALA A 502 21.56 -18.00 14.11
N ASP A 503 22.48 -18.97 14.08
CA ASP A 503 23.50 -19.19 15.11
C ASP A 503 24.82 -18.42 14.84
N TYR A 504 24.86 -17.58 13.80
CA TYR A 504 26.04 -16.76 13.51
C TYR A 504 26.34 -15.78 14.65
N ASP A 505 27.53 -15.90 15.25
CA ASP A 505 28.03 -15.01 16.30
C ASP A 505 28.91 -13.89 15.69
N PRO A 506 28.41 -12.65 15.61
CA PRO A 506 29.17 -11.52 15.06
C PRO A 506 30.43 -11.18 15.88
N SER A 507 30.51 -11.58 17.16
CA SER A 507 31.65 -11.28 18.03
C SER A 507 32.89 -12.15 17.76
N ALA A 508 32.73 -13.25 17.02
CA ALA A 508 33.82 -14.18 16.73
C ALA A 508 34.81 -13.66 15.66
N GLN A 509 34.37 -12.75 14.77
CA GLN A 509 35.20 -12.17 13.70
C GLN A 509 35.91 -10.87 14.10
N GLU A 510 35.58 -10.27 15.25
CA GLU A 510 36.22 -9.04 15.75
C GLU A 510 37.64 -9.26 16.31
N LYS A 511 38.15 -10.49 16.28
CA LYS A 511 39.57 -10.76 16.55
C LYS A 511 40.39 -10.23 15.39
N SER A 512 40.82 -8.98 15.53
CA SER A 512 41.83 -8.33 14.70
C SER A 512 43.00 -9.29 14.41
N PRO A 513 43.64 -9.21 13.23
CA PRO A 513 44.87 -9.96 12.99
C PRO A 513 45.88 -9.65 14.10
N PRO A 514 46.67 -10.62 14.59
CA PRO A 514 47.83 -10.27 15.41
C PRO A 514 48.73 -9.32 14.60
N GLU A 515 49.10 -8.20 15.23
CA GLU A 515 49.97 -7.15 14.67
C GLU A 515 51.28 -7.66 14.06
#